data_AF-A0A7R9MB29-F1
#
_entry.id   AF-A0A7R9MB29-F1
#
_cell.length_a   1.000
_cell.length_b   1.000
_cell.length_c   1.000
_cell.angle_alpha   90.00
_cell.angle_beta   90.00
_cell.angle_gamma   90.00
#
_symmetry.space_group_name_H-M   'P 1'
#
loop_
_entity.id
_entity.type
_entity.pdbx_description
1 polymer ?
#
loop_
_entity_poly.entity_id
_entity_poly.type
_entity_poly.pdbx_seq_one_letter_code
_entity_poly.pdbx_strand_id
1 'polypeptide(L)'
;MSQKIGIVGSGLIGRSWAMLFAASEFSVAIYDVIHENVDTALVDIQAQLNNLESKGLLRGKINDISSRRYQLGTSRWLTINDPFS
;
A
#
# COMPACT_ATOMS: atom_id res chain seq x y z
N MET A 1 14.71 -5.42 12.60
CA MET A 1 13.34 -4.94 12.84
C MET A 1 12.90 -4.19 11.59
N SER A 2 11.89 -4.66 10.87
CA SER A 2 11.30 -3.87 9.78
C SER A 2 10.43 -2.78 10.43
N GLN A 3 10.74 -1.51 10.19
CA GLN A 3 9.92 -0.39 10.68
C GLN A 3 8.64 -0.35 9.83
N LYS A 4 7.47 -0.46 10.49
CA LYS A 4 6.17 -0.41 9.81
C LYS A 4 5.65 1.02 9.82
N ILE A 5 5.24 1.51 8.64
CA ILE A 5 4.70 2.85 8.45
C ILE A 5 3.18 2.76 8.35
N GLY A 6 2.48 3.53 9.18
CA GLY A 6 1.03 3.68 9.12
C GLY A 6 0.64 4.93 8.35
N ILE A 7 -0.32 4.81 7.43
CA ILE A 7 -0.91 5.91 6.68
C ILE A 7 -2.42 5.93 6.96
N VAL A 8 -2.92 7.09 7.38
CA VAL A 8 -4.35 7.31 7.63
C VAL A 8 -4.90 8.19 6.51
N GLY A 9 -5.79 7.62 5.70
CA GLY A 9 -6.36 8.18 4.47
C GLY A 9 -5.74 7.54 3.21
N SER A 10 -6.58 6.91 2.38
CA SER A 10 -6.16 6.21 1.16
C SER A 10 -6.40 6.99 -0.14
N GLY A 11 -6.65 8.30 -0.02
CA GLY A 11 -6.77 9.21 -1.16
C GLY A 11 -5.46 9.45 -1.92
N LEU A 12 -5.46 10.42 -2.84
CA LEU A 12 -4.32 10.71 -3.72
C LEU A 12 -2.98 10.83 -2.98
N ILE A 13 -2.94 11.66 -1.93
CA ILE A 13 -1.72 11.93 -1.15
C ILE A 13 -1.27 10.69 -0.37
N GLY A 14 -2.20 9.97 0.25
CA GLY A 14 -1.88 8.78 1.04
C GLY A 14 -1.22 7.68 0.19
N ARG A 15 -1.72 7.46 -1.03
CA ARG A 15 -1.15 6.49 -1.96
C ARG A 15 0.24 6.90 -2.46
N SER A 16 0.46 8.19 -2.72
CA SER A 16 1.80 8.69 -3.10
C SER A 16 2.82 8.43 -2.01
N TRP A 17 2.49 8.72 -0.74
CA TRP A 17 3.37 8.40 0.38
C TRP A 17 3.59 6.91 0.55
N ALA A 18 2.53 6.11 0.38
CA ALA A 18 2.64 4.66 0.48
C ALA A 18 3.64 4.08 -0.52
N MET A 19 3.56 4.50 -1.79
CA MET A 19 4.50 4.07 -2.81
C MET A 19 5.93 4.56 -2.54
N LEU A 20 6.12 5.80 -2.05
CA LEU A 20 7.44 6.33 -1.71
C LEU A 20 8.13 5.53 -0.60
N PHE A 21 7.39 5.21 0.45
CA PHE A 21 7.91 4.41 1.55
C PHE A 21 8.12 2.95 1.14
N ALA A 22 7.20 2.35 0.39
CA ALA A 22 7.35 1.00 -0.14
C ALA A 22 8.58 0.87 -1.06
N ALA A 23 8.82 1.88 -1.91
CA ALA A 23 10.01 1.93 -2.77
C ALA A 23 11.33 2.03 -1.98
N SER A 24 11.26 2.46 -0.71
CA SER A 24 12.37 2.49 0.24
C SER A 24 12.41 1.25 1.14
N GLU A 25 11.73 0.18 0.73
CA GLU A 25 11.68 -1.15 1.39
C GLU A 25 10.99 -1.17 2.77
N PHE A 26 10.25 -0.11 3.13
CA PHE A 26 9.42 -0.14 4.33
C PHE A 26 8.16 -0.99 4.12
N SER A 27 7.71 -1.64 5.20
CA SER A 27 6.36 -2.19 5.26
C SER A 27 5.38 -1.06 5.52
N VAL A 28 4.35 -0.95 4.68
CA VAL A 28 3.35 0.13 4.76
C VAL A 28 1.98 -0.46 5.02
N ALA A 29 1.24 0.12 5.95
CA ALA A 29 -0.18 -0.16 6.16
C ALA A 29 -1.01 1.12 5.97
N ILE A 30 -2.03 1.05 5.13
CA ILE A 30 -2.94 2.15 4.82
C ILE A 30 -4.33 1.81 5.37
N TYR A 31 -4.92 2.77 6.08
CA TYR A 31 -6.30 2.73 6.56
C TYR A 31 -7.11 3.86 5.96
N ASP A 32 -8.38 3.58 5.68
CA ASP A 32 -9.38 4.60 5.37
C ASP A 32 -10.66 4.27 6.15
N VAL A 33 -11.40 5.32 6.51
CA VAL A 33 -12.69 5.17 7.22
C VAL A 33 -13.74 4.57 6.29
N ILE A 34 -13.64 4.82 4.99
CA ILE A 34 -14.50 4.25 3.95
C ILE A 34 -13.79 3.01 3.40
N HIS A 35 -14.37 1.83 3.61
CA HIS A 35 -13.71 0.58 3.21
C HIS A 35 -13.45 0.55 1.71
N GLU A 36 -14.40 0.97 0.89
CA GLU A 36 -14.33 0.96 -0.57
C GLU A 36 -13.11 1.73 -1.08
N ASN A 37 -12.71 2.82 -0.40
CA ASN A 37 -11.52 3.60 -0.75
C ASN A 37 -10.22 2.80 -0.59
N VAL A 38 -10.20 1.77 0.27
CA VAL A 38 -9.05 0.86 0.41
C VAL A 38 -8.91 -0.03 -0.83
N ASP A 39 -10.02 -0.49 -1.41
CA ASP A 39 -9.98 -1.28 -2.66
C ASP A 39 -9.57 -0.41 -3.84
N THR A 40 -10.15 0.78 -3.95
CA THR A 40 -9.76 1.74 -4.99
C THR A 40 -8.28 2.09 -4.88
N ALA A 41 -7.76 2.26 -3.66
CA ALA A 41 -6.35 2.51 -3.45
C ALA A 41 -5.47 1.34 -3.88
N LEU A 42 -5.87 0.10 -3.59
CA LEU A 42 -5.17 -1.11 -4.04
C LEU A 42 -5.07 -1.16 -5.58
N VAL A 43 -6.20 -0.97 -6.27
CA VAL A 43 -6.25 -0.97 -7.74
C VAL A 43 -5.39 0.14 -8.34
N ASP A 44 -5.51 1.36 -7.81
CA ASP A 44 -4.80 2.52 -8.34
C ASP A 44 -3.29 2.47 -8.08
N ILE A 45 -2.87 1.93 -6.93
CA ILE A 45 -1.44 1.70 -6.65
C ILE A 45 -0.90 0.65 -7.62
N GLN A 46 -1.60 -0.47 -7.81
CA GLN A 46 -1.15 -1.51 -8.74
C GLN A 46 -1.02 -0.98 -10.18
N ALA A 47 -2.00 -0.19 -10.64
CA ALA A 47 -1.97 0.44 -11.96
C ALA A 47 -0.78 1.41 -12.11
N GLN A 48 -0.51 2.23 -11.08
CA GLN A 48 0.63 3.16 -11.09
C GLN A 48 1.97 2.42 -11.11
N LEU A 49 2.10 1.33 -10.38
CA LEU A 49 3.34 0.54 -10.37
C LEU A 49 3.59 -0.14 -11.70
N ASN A 50 2.57 -0.76 -12.30
CA ASN A 50 2.68 -1.33 -13.64
C ASN A 50 3.06 -0.24 -14.67
N ASN A 51 2.52 0.97 -14.53
CA ASN A 51 2.89 2.10 -15.39
C ASN A 51 4.34 2.55 -15.20
N LEU A 52 4.84 2.60 -13.96
CA LEU A 52 6.24 2.94 -13.68
C LEU A 52 7.19 1.85 -14.17
N GLU A 53 6.85 0.58 -13.97
CA GLU A 53 7.63 -0.57 -14.43
C GLU A 53 7.77 -0.59 -15.95
N SER A 54 6.65 -0.44 -16.69
CA SER A 54 6.67 -0.36 -18.16
C SER A 54 7.48 0.81 -18.73
N LYS A 55 7.74 1.84 -17.92
CA LYS A 55 8.59 2.99 -18.28
C LYS A 55 10.03 2.88 -17.78
N GLY A 56 10.37 1.83 -17.02
CA GLY A 56 11.67 1.69 -16.36
C GLY A 56 11.91 2.73 -15.25
N LEU A 57 10.85 3.28 -14.67
CA LEU A 57 10.89 4.32 -13.63
C LEU A 57 10.58 3.79 -12.22
N LEU A 58 10.32 2.48 -12.09
CA LEU A 58 10.04 1.86 -10.80
C LEU A 58 11.27 1.96 -9.89
N ARG A 59 11.07 2.51 -8.69
CA ARG A 59 12.12 2.65 -7.68
C ARG A 59 12.00 1.52 -6.66
N GLY A 60 13.14 0.95 -6.28
CA GLY A 60 13.21 -0.14 -5.30
C GLY A 60 12.53 -1.42 -5.78
N LYS A 61 12.23 -2.30 -4.83
CA LYS A 61 11.46 -3.53 -5.06
C LYS A 61 10.18 -3.46 -4.25
N ILE A 62 9.06 -3.69 -4.91
CA ILE A 62 7.79 -3.94 -4.25
C ILE A 62 7.53 -5.43 -4.34
N ASN A 63 7.41 -6.07 -3.17
CA ASN A 63 7.34 -7.52 -3.06
C ASN A 63 5.90 -8.03 -3.07
N ASP A 64 5.00 -7.33 -2.38
CA ASP A 64 3.59 -7.68 -2.30
C ASP A 64 2.73 -6.44 -2.02
N ILE A 65 1.51 -6.44 -2.57
CA ILE A 65 0.46 -5.48 -2.30
C ILE A 65 -0.85 -6.23 -2.15
N SER A 66 -1.44 -6.16 -0.97
CA SER A 66 -2.61 -6.95 -0.63
C SER A 66 -3.52 -6.19 0.34
N SER A 67 -4.83 -6.46 0.29
CA SER A 67 -5.75 -5.98 1.32
C SER A 67 -6.00 -7.10 2.34
N ARG A 68 -5.96 -6.76 3.62
CA ARG A 68 -6.19 -7.72 4.71
C ARG A 68 -7.25 -7.20 5.67
N ARG A 69 -8.15 -8.11 6.04
CA ARG A 69 -9.04 -7.93 7.20
C ARG A 69 -8.39 -8.62 8.40
N TYR A 70 -8.17 -7.87 9.48
CA TYR A 70 -7.73 -8.48 10.73
C TYR A 70 -8.91 -9.20 11.38
N GLN A 71 -8.73 -10.46 11.75
CA GLN A 71 -9.82 -11.35 12.24
C GLN A 71 -10.53 -10.83 13.51
N LEU A 72 -9.93 -9.86 14.21
CA LEU A 72 -10.48 -9.25 15.44
C LEU A 72 -11.14 -7.86 15.20
N GLY A 73 -11.20 -7.38 13.95
CA GLY A 73 -11.74 -6.05 13.64
C GLY A 73 -12.54 -6.01 12.33
N THR A 74 -13.53 -5.12 12.27
CA THR A 74 -14.28 -4.83 11.03
C THR A 74 -13.44 -4.06 10.01
N SER A 75 -12.37 -3.40 10.48
CA SER A 75 -11.52 -2.55 9.66
C SER A 75 -10.66 -3.34 8.65
N ARG A 76 -10.72 -2.91 7.39
CA ARG A 76 -9.83 -3.39 6.33
C ARG A 76 -8.64 -2.46 6.16
N TRP A 77 -7.47 -3.07 6.02
CA TRP A 77 -6.21 -2.37 5.79
C TRP A 77 -5.61 -2.81 4.45
N LEU A 78 -4.96 -1.90 3.75
CA LEU A 78 -4.10 -2.21 2.61
C LEU A 78 -2.66 -2.29 3.11
N THR A 79 -1.96 -3.35 2.74
CA THR A 79 -0.57 -3.59 3.13
C THR A 79 0.34 -3.67 1.91
N ILE A 80 1.53 -3.09 2.03
CA ILE A 80 2.60 -3.15 1.03
C ILE A 80 3.88 -3.64 1.71
N ASN A 81 4.60 -4.56 1.06
CA ASN A 81 5.82 -5.16 1.60
C ASN A 81 5.62 -5.73 3.01
N ASP A 82 4.45 -6.28 3.32
CA ASP A 82 4.22 -6.96 4.60
C ASP A 82 4.84 -8.36 4.50
N PRO A 83 5.81 -8.74 5.36
CA PRO A 83 6.40 -10.08 5.32
C PRO A 83 5.44 -11.17 5.81
N PHE A 84 4.25 -10.80 6.28
CA PHE A 84 3.23 -11.71 6.81
C PHE A 84 1.90 -11.61 6.04
N SER A 85 1.90 -11.06 4.82
CA SER A 85 0.74 -11.05 3.92
C SER A 85 0.48 -12.39 3.25
#